data_AF-A0A5N1JTB8-F1
#
_entry.id   AF-A0A5N1JTB8-F1
#
_cell.length_a   1.000
_cell.length_b   1.000
_cell.length_c   1.000
_cell.angle_alpha   90.00
_cell.angle_beta   90.00
_cell.angle_gamma   90.00
#
_symmetry.space_group_name_H-M   'P 1'
#
loop_
_entity.id
_entity.type
_entity.pdbx_description
1 polymer ?
#
loop_
_entity_poly.entity_id
_entity_poly.type
_entity_poly.pdbx_seq_one_letter_code
_entity_poly.pdbx_strand_id
1 'polypeptide(L)'
;MLSVFVLIAGMLGGTFLLRPVLMQSMALHPAVYSANGIGLIVGAGANVALASVFKGISYETHHSFMGISMVGWSVISAVGGAALALYGWTM
;
A
#
# COMPACT_ATOMS: atom_id res chain seq x y z
N MET A 1 13.46 0.90 7.84
CA MET A 1 13.04 2.23 7.32
C MET A 1 12.55 2.18 5.86
N LEU A 2 13.27 1.53 4.93
CA LEU A 2 12.91 1.49 3.50
C LEU A 2 11.45 1.06 3.21
N SER A 3 10.89 0.13 3.99
CA SER A 3 9.53 -0.39 3.75
C SER A 3 8.42 0.66 3.81
N VAL A 4 8.54 1.61 4.74
CA VAL A 4 7.54 2.65 4.95
C VAL A 4 7.53 3.61 3.77
N PHE A 5 8.70 3.92 3.20
CA PHE A 5 8.81 4.77 2.02
C PHE A 5 8.19 4.11 0.79
N VAL A 6 8.37 2.80 0.60
CA VAL A 6 7.75 2.05 -0.49
C VAL A 6 6.23 2.03 -0.35
N LEU A 7 5.75 1.84 0.89
CA LEU A 7 4.32 1.88 1.20
C LEU A 7 3.71 3.27 0.93
N ILE A 8 4.37 4.33 1.38
CA ILE A 8 3.93 5.71 1.15
C ILE A 8 3.96 6.03 -0.35
N ALA A 9 5.02 5.65 -1.07
CA ALA A 9 5.12 5.87 -2.50
C ALA A 9 4.05 5.10 -3.29
N GLY A 10 3.80 3.83 -2.92
CA GLY A 10 2.73 3.03 -3.51
C GLY A 10 1.33 3.59 -3.21
N MET A 11 1.13 4.11 -1.99
CA MET A 11 -0.12 4.75 -1.61
C MET A 11 -0.34 6.05 -2.36
N LEU A 12 0.64 6.96 -2.39
CA LEU A 12 0.56 8.21 -3.16
C LEU A 12 0.37 7.93 -4.64
N GLY A 13 1.16 7.02 -5.22
CA GLY A 13 1.05 6.62 -6.63
C GLY A 13 -0.32 6.06 -6.96
N GLY A 14 -0.80 5.07 -6.19
CA GLY A 14 -2.13 4.50 -6.37
C GLY A 14 -3.23 5.53 -6.22
N THR A 15 -3.19 6.35 -5.19
CA THR A 15 -4.22 7.38 -4.96
C THR A 15 -4.26 8.41 -6.07
N PHE A 16 -3.13 9.03 -6.44
CA PHE A 16 -3.13 10.09 -7.44
C PHE A 16 -3.42 9.58 -8.86
N LEU A 17 -3.00 8.34 -9.19
CA LEU A 17 -3.24 7.76 -10.51
C LEU A 17 -4.66 7.20 -10.66
N LEU A 18 -5.23 6.59 -9.62
CA LEU A 18 -6.55 5.95 -9.70
C LEU A 18 -7.70 6.92 -9.43
N ARG A 19 -7.47 7.98 -8.66
CA ARG A 19 -8.51 8.93 -8.29
C ARG A 19 -9.22 9.58 -9.51
N PRO A 20 -8.53 10.03 -10.57
CA PRO A 20 -9.20 10.55 -11.77
C PRO A 20 -10.08 9.50 -12.46
N VAL A 21 -9.62 8.24 -12.50
CA VAL A 21 -10.36 7.13 -13.13
C VAL A 21 -11.62 6.80 -12.31
N LEU A 22 -11.49 6.69 -11.00
CA LEU A 22 -12.60 6.37 -10.10
C LEU A 22 -13.62 7.50 -9.99
N MET A 23 -13.19 8.76 -10.13
CA MET A 23 -14.11 9.92 -10.15
C MET A 23 -15.05 9.94 -11.35
N GLN A 24 -14.74 9.23 -12.45
CA GLN A 24 -15.64 9.14 -13.60
C GLN A 24 -16.90 8.32 -13.29
N SER A 25 -16.81 7.39 -12.33
CA SER A 25 -17.88 6.44 -11.99
C SER A 25 -18.42 6.60 -10.57
N MET A 26 -17.74 7.36 -9.70
CA MET A 26 -18.05 7.49 -8.28
C MET A 26 -18.00 8.94 -7.80
N ALA A 27 -18.72 9.22 -6.71
CA ALA A 27 -18.59 10.49 -6.00
C ALA A 27 -17.18 10.68 -5.41
N LEU A 28 -16.83 11.93 -5.09
CA LEU A 28 -15.49 12.31 -4.65
C LEU A 28 -14.99 11.53 -3.42
N HIS A 29 -15.89 11.22 -2.48
CA HIS A 29 -15.56 10.60 -1.19
C HIS A 29 -15.31 9.08 -1.32
N PRO A 30 -16.22 8.30 -1.93
CA PRO A 30 -15.98 6.88 -2.28
C PRO A 30 -14.70 6.67 -3.09
N ALA A 31 -14.49 7.49 -4.13
CA ALA A 31 -13.33 7.40 -5.02
C ALA A 31 -12.00 7.57 -4.26
N VAL A 32 -11.95 8.45 -3.25
CA VAL A 32 -10.75 8.67 -2.42
C VAL A 32 -10.44 7.45 -1.57
N TYR A 33 -11.44 6.86 -0.91
CA TYR A 33 -11.22 5.68 -0.07
C TYR A 33 -10.81 4.47 -0.92
N SER A 34 -11.45 4.26 -2.07
CA SER A 34 -11.08 3.19 -2.99
C SER A 34 -9.67 3.38 -3.56
N ALA A 35 -9.31 4.59 -4.00
CA ALA A 35 -7.96 4.87 -4.51
C ALA A 35 -6.88 4.68 -3.43
N ASN A 36 -7.12 5.18 -2.22
CA ASN A 36 -6.22 5.00 -1.08
C ASN A 36 -6.07 3.51 -0.70
N GLY A 37 -7.17 2.76 -0.71
CA GLY A 37 -7.16 1.33 -0.40
C GLY A 37 -6.34 0.53 -1.41
N ILE A 38 -6.55 0.78 -2.70
CA ILE A 38 -5.77 0.14 -3.76
C ILE A 38 -4.29 0.56 -3.68
N GLY A 39 -4.00 1.84 -3.44
CA GLY A 39 -2.63 2.32 -3.26
C GLY A 39 -1.90 1.63 -2.11
N LEU A 40 -2.59 1.37 -0.99
CA LEU A 40 -2.04 0.60 0.12
C LEU A 40 -1.73 -0.86 -0.25
N ILE A 41 -2.61 -1.52 -1.01
CA ILE A 41 -2.39 -2.89 -1.49
C ILE A 41 -1.21 -2.96 -2.46
N VAL A 42 -1.14 -2.04 -3.42
CA VAL A 42 -0.05 -1.96 -4.39
C VAL A 42 1.27 -1.65 -3.69
N GLY A 43 1.27 -0.71 -2.75
CA GLY A 43 2.43 -0.40 -1.90
C GLY A 43 2.89 -1.61 -1.09
N ALA A 44 1.97 -2.40 -0.55
CA ALA A 44 2.29 -3.63 0.16
C ALA A 44 2.97 -4.65 -0.74
N GLY A 45 2.44 -4.85 -1.96
CA GLY A 45 3.06 -5.73 -2.97
C GLY A 45 4.47 -5.28 -3.35
N ALA A 46 4.65 -3.99 -3.64
CA ALA A 46 5.95 -3.41 -3.94
C ALA A 46 6.93 -3.57 -2.77
N ASN A 47 6.46 -3.41 -1.54
CA ASN A 47 7.27 -3.56 -0.34
C ASN A 47 7.74 -5.01 -0.11
N VAL A 48 6.87 -6.00 -0.36
CA VAL A 48 7.26 -7.43 -0.32
C VAL A 48 8.25 -7.77 -1.43
N ALA A 49 8.01 -7.28 -2.66
CA ALA A 49 8.93 -7.49 -3.77
C ALA A 49 10.31 -6.86 -3.51
N LEU A 50 10.35 -5.68 -2.89
CA LEU A 50 11.60 -5.07 -2.50
C LEU A 50 12.29 -5.88 -1.39
N ALA A 51 11.53 -6.33 -0.38
CA ALA A 51 12.05 -7.17 0.69
C ALA A 51 12.64 -8.49 0.16
N SER A 52 12.04 -9.12 -0.85
CA SER A 52 12.58 -10.35 -1.44
C SER A 52 13.87 -10.10 -2.22
N VAL A 53 13.96 -9.00 -2.98
CA VAL A 53 15.19 -8.58 -3.67
C VAL A 53 16.31 -8.31 -2.67
N PHE A 54 16.04 -7.58 -1.59
CA PHE A 54 17.06 -7.29 -0.56
C PHE A 54 17.53 -8.54 0.18
N LYS A 55 16.63 -9.50 0.44
CA LYS A 55 17.00 -10.78 1.06
C LYS A 55 17.96 -11.61 0.20
N GLY A 56 17.93 -11.44 -1.13
CA GLY A 56 18.89 -12.05 -2.05
C GLY A 56 20.28 -11.39 -2.04
N ILE A 57 20.39 -10.15 -1.57
CA ILE A 57 21.64 -9.35 -1.55
C ILE A 57 22.29 -9.38 -0.16
N SER A 58 21.49 -9.43 0.92
CA SER A 58 22.00 -9.48 2.30
C SER A 58 21.09 -10.32 3.18
N TYR A 59 21.67 -11.32 3.86
CA TYR A 59 20.96 -12.20 4.79
C TYR A 59 20.68 -11.52 6.15
N GLU A 60 21.37 -10.42 6.46
CA GLU A 60 21.33 -9.74 7.77
C GLU A 60 20.48 -8.46 7.81
N THR A 61 19.75 -8.13 6.75
CA THR A 61 18.93 -6.92 6.75
C THR A 61 17.70 -7.04 7.65
N HIS A 62 17.87 -6.73 8.94
CA HIS A 62 16.81 -6.48 9.91
C HIS A 62 16.11 -5.15 9.58
N HIS A 63 15.38 -5.11 8.48
CA HIS A 63 14.57 -3.97 8.11
C HIS A 63 13.25 -4.01 8.88
N SER A 64 13.29 -3.50 10.11
CA SER A 64 12.09 -3.20 10.89
C SER A 64 11.84 -1.69 10.95
N PHE A 65 10.58 -1.34 11.16
CA PHE A 65 10.17 0.01 11.53
C PHE A 65 9.15 -0.11 12.64
N MET A 66 9.36 0.61 13.75
CA MET A 66 8.57 0.49 14.98
C MET A 66 8.46 -0.97 15.51
N GLY A 67 9.53 -1.75 15.37
CA GLY A 67 9.55 -3.17 15.80
C GLY A 67 8.79 -4.14 14.88
N ILE A 68 8.16 -3.63 13.81
CA ILE A 68 7.42 -4.44 12.83
C ILE A 68 8.30 -4.63 11.58
N SER A 69 8.40 -5.88 11.10
CA SER A 69 9.18 -6.24 9.91
C SER A 69 8.57 -5.69 8.62
N MET A 70 9.34 -5.65 7.51
CA MET A 70 8.80 -5.27 6.19
C MET A 70 7.58 -6.10 5.79
N VAL A 71 7.59 -7.40 6.13
CA VAL A 71 6.46 -8.31 5.89
C VAL A 71 5.26 -7.92 6.75
N GLY A 72 5.47 -7.64 8.04
CA GLY A 72 4.39 -7.19 8.94
C GLY A 72 3.71 -5.91 8.44
N TRP A 73 4.50 -4.92 8.02
CA TRP A 73 3.98 -3.69 7.41
C TRP A 73 3.20 -3.95 6.13
N SER A 74 3.66 -4.88 5.30
CA SER A 74 2.94 -5.26 4.07
C SER A 74 1.60 -5.91 4.37
N VAL A 75 1.52 -6.77 5.39
CA VAL A 75 0.27 -7.40 5.81
C VAL A 75 -0.72 -6.35 6.33
N ILE A 76 -0.27 -5.44 7.20
CA ILE A 76 -1.12 -4.35 7.72
C ILE A 76 -1.64 -3.48 6.58
N SER A 77 -0.78 -3.11 5.63
CA SER A 77 -1.19 -2.29 4.49
C SER A 77 -2.10 -3.03 3.52
N ALA A 78 -1.91 -4.33 3.29
CA ALA A 78 -2.82 -5.12 2.47
C ALA A 78 -4.22 -5.23 3.10
N VAL A 79 -4.29 -5.52 4.40
CA VAL A 79 -5.56 -5.65 5.15
C VAL A 79 -6.26 -4.29 5.26
N GLY A 80 -5.54 -3.24 5.68
CA GLY A 80 -6.08 -1.89 5.76
C GLY A 80 -6.50 -1.35 4.39
N GLY A 81 -5.72 -1.66 3.36
CA GLY A 81 -6.04 -1.30 1.97
C GLY A 81 -7.30 -1.98 1.45
N ALA A 82 -7.47 -3.28 1.70
CA ALA A 82 -8.68 -4.01 1.34
C ALA A 82 -9.91 -3.46 2.05
N ALA A 83 -9.80 -3.18 3.36
CA ALA A 83 -10.89 -2.58 4.13
C ALA A 83 -11.29 -1.20 3.59
N LEU A 84 -10.33 -0.33 3.30
CA LEU A 84 -10.56 0.99 2.69
C LEU A 84 -11.17 0.90 1.30
N ALA A 85 -10.70 -0.04 0.49
CA ALA A 85 -11.20 -0.24 -0.87
C ALA A 85 -12.64 -0.74 -0.89
N LEU A 86 -12.95 -1.73 -0.04
CA LEU A 86 -14.30 -2.26 0.14
C LEU A 86 -15.24 -1.19 0.71
N TYR A 87 -14.80 -0.45 1.72
CA TYR A 87 -15.61 0.63 2.30
C TYR A 87 -15.95 1.71 1.26
N GLY A 88 -14.96 2.13 0.47
CA GLY A 88 -15.19 3.07 -0.63
C GLY A 88 -16.10 2.50 -1.72
N TRP A 89 -16.10 1.18 -1.96
CA TRP A 89 -17.00 0.55 -2.92
C TRP A 89 -18.45 0.47 -2.43
N THR A 90 -18.66 0.33 -1.12
CA THR A 90 -19.99 0.14 -0.53
C THR A 90 -20.75 1.44 -0.24
N MET A 91 -20.11 2.60 -0.42
CA MET A 91 -20.71 3.94 -0.30
C MET A 91 -21.29 4.44 -1.61
#